data_AF-A0A938QMR9-F1
#
_entry.id   AF-A0A938QMR9-F1
#
_cell.length_a   1.000
_cell.length_b   1.000
_cell.length_c   1.000
_cell.angle_alpha   90.00
_cell.angle_beta   90.00
_cell.angle_gamma   90.00
#
_symmetry.space_group_name_H-M   'P 1'
#
loop_
_entity.id
_entity.type
_entity.pdbx_description
1 polymer ?
#
loop_
_entity_poly.entity_id
_entity_poly.type
_entity_poly.pdbx_seq_one_letter_code
_entity_poly.pdbx_strand_id
1 'polypeptide(L)'
;MGLKILIAEHNDTLRQSLRALLERRPGLEVVGETAQGPDAVKMARQLAPHLVLLDIEIPDFNAIEAIKDIATQAPEVKILALALHTDKRFVREALKAGAAGYLLKYGINEELLPAVEMVAAGGRYFSPGIDLSDSFPLKDAPLREVTFPFAKIHPHMKEAPMPNQKKVKDLMIPLEDYPHIPYWFTLRQAMAIIREAAIKFEGSFEPRSVLVFDEKYQLMGILTLRDIIKGLEPRFLKESALVKMDPSLAVLLGDLFGPNVKQESQKPVSEIMTPIKVTVNAEDPIAKAVYLMIKENVGMMPVMKDQKVAGMIRLSDLFNEISKLVLGE
;
A
#
# COMPACT_ATOMS: atom_id res chain seq x y z
N MET A 1 35.65 0.07 1.65
CA MET A 1 35.42 -0.04 0.19
C MET A 1 33.98 0.33 -0.08
N GLY A 2 33.72 1.17 -1.08
CA GLY A 2 32.36 1.58 -1.45
C GLY A 2 31.67 0.56 -2.36
N LEU A 3 30.34 0.52 -2.33
CA LEU A 3 29.50 -0.22 -3.24
C LEU A 3 29.52 0.47 -4.61
N LYS A 4 30.29 -0.10 -5.53
CA LYS A 4 30.35 0.28 -6.95
C LYS A 4 29.06 -0.03 -7.70
N ILE A 5 28.51 0.97 -8.37
CA ILE A 5 27.24 0.92 -9.10
C ILE A 5 27.46 1.40 -10.54
N LEU A 6 26.91 0.67 -11.52
CA LEU A 6 26.81 1.09 -12.93
C LEU A 6 25.37 1.51 -13.22
N ILE A 7 25.17 2.67 -13.85
CA ILE A 7 23.85 3.15 -14.27
C ILE A 7 23.73 2.99 -15.79
N ALA A 8 22.71 2.26 -16.24
CA ALA A 8 22.32 2.15 -17.63
C ALA A 8 20.87 2.64 -17.77
N GLU A 9 20.68 3.88 -18.23
CA GLU A 9 19.38 4.55 -18.34
C GLU A 9 19.44 5.51 -19.52
N HIS A 10 18.50 5.43 -20.47
CA HIS A 10 18.58 6.24 -21.69
C HIS A 10 18.15 7.70 -21.46
N ASN A 11 17.28 7.97 -20.48
CA ASN A 11 16.85 9.32 -20.15
C ASN A 11 17.93 10.06 -19.34
N ASP A 12 18.50 11.11 -19.92
CA ASP A 12 19.58 11.89 -19.30
C ASP A 12 19.17 12.53 -17.96
N THR A 13 17.95 13.07 -17.86
CA THR A 13 17.46 13.68 -16.62
C THR A 13 17.31 12.63 -15.52
N LEU A 14 16.78 11.46 -15.85
CA LEU A 14 16.62 10.38 -14.87
C LEU A 14 17.97 9.80 -14.43
N ARG A 15 18.89 9.61 -15.37
CA ARG A 15 20.25 9.14 -15.09
C ARG A 15 21.00 10.09 -14.15
N GLN A 16 20.91 11.40 -14.39
CA GLN A 16 21.45 12.42 -13.49
C GLN A 16 20.80 12.38 -12.10
N SER A 17 19.48 12.19 -12.02
CA SER A 17 18.75 12.05 -10.75
C SER A 17 19.21 10.81 -9.95
N LEU A 18 19.32 9.66 -10.61
CA LEU A 18 19.83 8.41 -10.03
C LEU A 18 21.24 8.62 -9.45
N ARG A 19 22.14 9.21 -10.25
CA ARG A 19 23.50 9.51 -9.81
C ARG A 19 23.51 10.42 -8.58
N ALA A 20 22.74 11.52 -8.62
CA ALA A 20 22.68 12.47 -7.52
C ALA A 20 22.14 11.85 -6.22
N LEU A 21 21.18 10.93 -6.31
CA LEU A 21 20.66 10.20 -5.14
C LEU A 21 21.69 9.23 -4.55
N LEU A 22 22.43 8.51 -5.41
CA LEU A 22 23.45 7.56 -4.98
C LEU A 22 24.65 8.26 -4.35
N GLU A 23 25.17 9.32 -4.98
CA GLU A 23 26.36 10.06 -4.49
C GLU A 23 26.12 10.78 -3.15
N ARG A 24 24.87 11.05 -2.78
CA ARG A 24 24.53 11.60 -1.45
C ARG A 24 24.80 10.63 -0.30
N ARG A 25 24.88 9.32 -0.57
CA ARG A 25 25.05 8.29 0.45
C ARG A 25 26.53 7.90 0.57
N PRO A 26 27.19 8.15 1.73
CA PRO A 26 28.55 7.70 1.94
C PRO A 26 28.65 6.17 1.75
N GLY A 27 29.64 5.75 0.99
CA GLY A 27 29.88 4.34 0.71
C GLY A 27 29.20 3.81 -0.56
N LEU A 28 28.48 4.62 -1.32
CA LEU A 28 28.06 4.29 -2.69
C LEU A 28 28.95 5.04 -3.69
N GLU A 29 29.29 4.37 -4.79
CA GLU A 29 30.17 4.92 -5.84
C GLU A 29 29.60 4.59 -7.22
N VAL A 30 29.25 5.61 -8.01
CA VAL A 30 28.89 5.41 -9.41
C VAL A 30 30.16 5.28 -10.24
N VAL A 31 30.46 4.07 -10.71
CA VAL A 31 31.70 3.75 -11.43
C VAL A 31 31.58 3.88 -12.95
N GLY A 32 30.36 4.04 -13.45
CA GLY A 32 30.08 4.24 -14.86
C GLY A 32 28.62 4.56 -15.12
N GLU A 33 28.38 5.22 -16.25
CA GLU A 33 27.07 5.62 -16.74
C GLU A 33 26.99 5.34 -18.24
N THR A 34 25.85 4.84 -18.71
CA THR A 34 25.56 4.71 -20.15
C THR A 34 24.09 4.98 -20.45
N ALA A 35 23.83 5.49 -21.65
CA ALA A 35 22.50 5.65 -22.22
C ALA A 35 22.11 4.50 -23.15
N GLN A 36 23.04 3.58 -23.44
CA GLN A 36 22.90 2.55 -24.47
C GLN A 36 23.04 1.17 -23.84
N GLY A 37 22.09 0.29 -24.16
CA GLY A 37 22.05 -1.04 -23.59
C GLY A 37 23.27 -1.93 -23.91
N PRO A 38 23.78 -1.98 -25.16
CA PRO A 38 24.97 -2.77 -25.48
C PRO A 38 26.22 -2.37 -24.68
N ASP A 39 26.36 -1.06 -24.41
CA ASP A 39 27.44 -0.55 -23.58
C ASP A 39 27.29 -1.00 -22.12
N ALA A 40 26.07 -1.18 -21.62
CA ALA A 40 25.84 -1.65 -20.25
C ALA A 40 26.45 -3.03 -19.99
N VAL A 41 26.27 -3.98 -20.92
CA VAL A 41 26.84 -5.33 -20.81
C VAL A 41 28.37 -5.28 -20.85
N LYS A 42 28.93 -4.48 -21.76
CA LYS A 42 30.39 -4.29 -21.88
C LYS A 42 30.97 -3.66 -20.61
N MET A 43 30.36 -2.60 -20.10
CA MET A 43 30.79 -1.87 -18.91
C MET A 43 30.66 -2.72 -17.65
N ALA A 44 29.60 -3.52 -17.51
CA ALA A 44 29.45 -4.44 -16.38
C ALA A 44 30.63 -5.41 -16.28
N ARG A 45 31.16 -5.87 -17.41
CA ARG A 45 32.35 -6.74 -17.45
C ARG A 45 33.65 -6.00 -17.14
N GLN A 46 33.81 -4.79 -17.67
CA GLN A 46 35.06 -4.03 -17.56
C GLN A 46 35.23 -3.37 -16.19
N LEU A 47 34.15 -2.84 -15.63
CA LEU A 47 34.16 -2.09 -14.38
C LEU A 47 33.95 -2.98 -13.15
N ALA A 48 33.45 -4.21 -13.35
CA ALA A 48 33.08 -5.15 -12.29
C ALA A 48 32.30 -4.47 -11.13
N PRO A 49 31.16 -3.81 -11.43
CA PRO A 49 30.36 -3.18 -10.40
C PRO A 49 29.72 -4.25 -9.51
N HIS A 50 29.34 -3.89 -8.28
CA HIS A 50 28.56 -4.79 -7.44
C HIS A 50 27.09 -4.81 -7.85
N LEU A 51 26.59 -3.69 -8.38
CA LEU A 51 25.21 -3.52 -8.80
C LEU A 51 25.13 -2.78 -10.14
N VAL A 52 24.25 -3.25 -11.02
CA VAL A 52 23.83 -2.53 -12.23
C VAL A 52 22.39 -2.07 -12.04
N LEU A 53 22.15 -0.77 -12.18
CA LEU A 53 20.81 -0.22 -12.40
C LEU A 53 20.56 -0.25 -13.91
N LEU A 54 19.65 -1.12 -14.36
CA LEU A 54 19.40 -1.34 -15.78
C LEU A 54 17.98 -0.95 -16.14
N ASP A 55 17.85 0.13 -16.88
CA ASP A 55 16.65 0.51 -17.59
C ASP A 55 16.25 -0.56 -18.62
N ILE A 56 15.02 -1.06 -18.48
CA ILE A 56 14.48 -2.07 -19.40
C ILE A 56 13.74 -1.46 -20.59
N GLU A 57 13.54 -0.14 -20.60
CA GLU A 57 12.88 0.61 -21.67
C GLU A 57 13.85 1.34 -22.59
N ILE A 58 15.14 0.98 -22.59
CA ILE A 58 16.08 1.50 -23.61
C ILE A 58 15.56 1.07 -25.00
N PRO A 59 15.30 2.02 -25.92
CA PRO A 59 14.80 1.70 -27.26
C PRO A 59 15.77 0.81 -28.05
N ASP A 60 15.22 -0.04 -28.93
CA ASP A 60 15.96 -0.95 -29.81
C ASP A 60 16.96 -1.87 -29.08
N PHE A 61 16.72 -2.11 -27.78
CA PHE A 61 17.56 -2.92 -26.92
C PHE A 61 16.77 -4.01 -26.21
N ASN A 62 17.25 -5.25 -26.30
CA ASN A 62 16.67 -6.37 -25.58
C ASN A 62 17.24 -6.43 -24.15
N ALA A 63 16.65 -5.66 -23.24
CA ALA A 63 17.11 -5.60 -21.86
C ALA A 63 17.06 -6.97 -21.14
N ILE A 64 16.10 -7.83 -21.46
CA ILE A 64 16.00 -9.17 -20.86
C ILE A 64 17.20 -10.04 -21.24
N GLU A 65 17.61 -9.98 -22.50
CA GLU A 65 18.80 -10.68 -22.98
C GLU A 65 20.08 -10.12 -22.33
N ALA A 66 20.18 -8.80 -22.19
CA ALA A 66 21.30 -8.19 -21.48
C ALA A 66 21.37 -8.57 -19.99
N ILE A 67 20.23 -8.66 -19.29
CA ILE A 67 20.17 -9.15 -17.91
C ILE A 67 20.75 -10.57 -17.86
N LYS A 68 20.31 -11.43 -18.79
CA LYS A 68 20.79 -12.82 -18.87
C LYS A 68 22.28 -12.89 -19.17
N ASP A 69 22.78 -12.05 -20.06
CA ASP A 69 24.19 -12.00 -20.44
C ASP A 69 25.06 -11.55 -19.28
N ILE A 70 24.67 -10.47 -18.58
CA ILE A 70 25.39 -9.99 -17.40
C ILE A 70 25.35 -11.05 -16.30
N ALA A 71 24.19 -11.64 -16.00
CA ALA A 71 24.06 -12.66 -14.97
C ALA A 71 24.88 -13.93 -15.28
N THR A 72 25.04 -14.28 -16.56
CA THR A 72 25.83 -15.45 -16.99
C THR A 72 27.32 -15.15 -16.99
N GLN A 73 27.73 -13.98 -17.48
CA GLN A 73 29.14 -13.64 -17.66
C GLN A 73 29.79 -13.03 -16.41
N ALA A 74 28.99 -12.46 -15.51
CA ALA A 74 29.44 -11.81 -14.29
C ALA A 74 28.43 -12.08 -13.14
N PRO A 75 28.36 -13.33 -12.63
CA PRO A 75 27.32 -13.76 -11.69
C PRO A 75 27.34 -13.05 -10.31
N GLU A 76 28.47 -12.44 -9.95
CA GLU A 76 28.61 -11.63 -8.73
C GLU A 76 27.91 -10.25 -8.87
N VAL A 77 27.73 -9.78 -10.11
CA VAL A 77 27.08 -8.51 -10.40
C VAL A 77 25.58 -8.67 -10.19
N LYS A 78 25.01 -7.90 -9.26
CA LYS A 78 23.56 -7.84 -9.06
C LYS A 78 22.93 -6.88 -10.04
N ILE A 79 21.72 -7.18 -10.48
CA ILE A 79 21.01 -6.37 -11.46
C ILE A 79 19.68 -5.94 -10.85
N LEU A 80 19.47 -4.63 -10.77
CA LEU A 80 18.21 -4.00 -10.39
C LEU A 80 17.60 -3.40 -11.65
N ALA A 81 16.53 -4.03 -12.15
CA ALA A 81 15.81 -3.55 -13.32
C ALA A 81 15.03 -2.27 -12.96
N LEU A 82 15.19 -1.21 -13.74
CA LEU A 82 14.40 0.02 -13.66
C LEU A 82 13.31 -0.02 -14.70
N ALA A 83 12.06 0.20 -14.29
CA ALA A 83 10.91 0.06 -15.18
C ALA A 83 9.82 1.11 -14.99
N LEU A 84 9.06 1.40 -16.04
CA LEU A 84 7.91 2.30 -15.99
C LEU A 84 6.61 1.59 -15.58
N HIS A 85 6.50 0.28 -15.80
CA HIS A 85 5.25 -0.46 -15.65
C HIS A 85 5.40 -1.79 -14.91
N THR A 86 4.30 -2.29 -14.39
CA THR A 86 4.21 -3.54 -13.61
C THR A 86 3.73 -4.74 -14.45
N ASP A 87 3.90 -4.74 -15.78
CA ASP A 87 3.47 -5.86 -16.62
C ASP A 87 4.14 -7.16 -16.15
N LYS A 88 3.30 -8.09 -15.68
CA LYS A 88 3.71 -9.37 -15.10
C LYS A 88 4.66 -10.16 -15.99
N ARG A 89 4.53 -10.06 -17.32
CA ARG A 89 5.37 -10.79 -18.27
C ARG A 89 6.81 -10.30 -18.19
N PHE A 90 7.02 -8.98 -18.25
CA PHE A 90 8.33 -8.36 -18.16
C PHE A 90 8.99 -8.59 -16.80
N VAL A 91 8.22 -8.45 -15.72
CA VAL A 91 8.71 -8.77 -14.36
C VAL A 91 9.22 -10.21 -14.33
N ARG A 92 8.42 -11.18 -14.80
CA ARG A 92 8.79 -12.59 -14.81
C ARG A 92 10.01 -12.87 -15.68
N GLU A 93 10.09 -12.27 -16.85
CA GLU A 93 11.21 -12.46 -17.79
C GLU A 93 12.51 -11.87 -17.24
N ALA A 94 12.47 -10.67 -16.66
CA ALA A 94 13.63 -10.07 -16.01
C ALA A 94 14.14 -10.95 -14.85
N LEU A 95 13.23 -11.47 -14.03
CA LEU A 95 13.60 -12.35 -12.92
C LEU A 95 14.16 -13.69 -13.37
N LYS A 96 13.58 -14.31 -14.40
CA LYS A 96 14.11 -15.54 -15.00
C LYS A 96 15.46 -15.32 -15.66
N ALA A 97 15.70 -14.14 -16.21
CA ALA A 97 16.99 -13.76 -16.80
C ALA A 97 18.08 -13.51 -15.74
N GLY A 98 17.71 -13.33 -14.46
CA GLY A 98 18.68 -13.19 -13.37
C GLY A 98 18.64 -11.83 -12.65
N ALA A 99 17.63 -11.00 -12.89
CA ALA A 99 17.45 -9.78 -12.13
C ALA A 99 17.26 -10.09 -10.63
N ALA A 100 18.03 -9.37 -9.80
CA ALA A 100 17.94 -9.46 -8.35
C ALA A 100 16.77 -8.62 -7.81
N GLY A 101 16.36 -7.57 -8.53
CA GLY A 101 15.18 -6.79 -8.20
C GLY A 101 14.57 -6.06 -9.38
N TYR A 102 13.42 -5.44 -9.11
CA TYR A 102 12.63 -4.67 -10.08
C TYR A 102 12.09 -3.41 -9.37
N LEU A 103 12.56 -2.24 -9.79
CA LEU A 103 12.27 -0.94 -9.21
C LEU A 103 11.50 -0.08 -10.21
N LEU A 104 10.40 0.52 -9.76
CA LEU A 104 9.58 1.39 -10.60
C LEU A 104 10.16 2.79 -10.62
N LYS A 105 10.32 3.36 -11.83
CA LYS A 105 10.99 4.65 -12.05
C LYS A 105 10.30 5.80 -11.33
N TYR A 106 8.99 5.72 -11.13
CA TYR A 106 8.23 6.74 -10.40
C TYR A 106 8.46 6.73 -8.88
N GLY A 107 9.00 5.64 -8.31
CA GLY A 107 9.33 5.52 -6.89
C GLY A 107 10.81 5.74 -6.58
N ILE A 108 11.62 6.18 -7.55
CA ILE A 108 13.09 6.28 -7.41
C ILE A 108 13.51 7.15 -6.21
N ASN A 109 12.79 8.23 -5.90
CA ASN A 109 13.19 9.14 -4.83
C ASN A 109 13.11 8.48 -3.44
N GLU A 110 12.10 7.64 -3.21
CA GLU A 110 11.83 6.99 -1.93
C GLU A 110 12.46 5.59 -1.86
N GLU A 111 12.53 4.89 -2.98
CA GLU A 111 12.80 3.45 -3.02
C GLU A 111 14.22 3.09 -3.47
N LEU A 112 14.94 3.97 -4.19
CA LEU A 112 16.24 3.63 -4.77
C LEU A 112 17.27 3.17 -3.71
N LEU A 113 17.45 3.94 -2.64
CA LEU A 113 18.43 3.61 -1.60
C LEU A 113 18.07 2.30 -0.86
N PRO A 114 16.84 2.12 -0.36
CA PRO A 114 16.42 0.83 0.21
C PRO A 114 16.62 -0.35 -0.75
N ALA A 115 16.31 -0.16 -2.05
CA ALA A 115 16.47 -1.20 -3.05
C ALA A 115 17.94 -1.58 -3.28
N VAL A 116 18.81 -0.58 -3.42
CA VAL A 116 20.25 -0.75 -3.59
C VAL A 116 20.85 -1.48 -2.38
N GLU A 117 20.54 -1.04 -1.16
CA GLU A 117 21.04 -1.65 0.08
C GLU A 117 20.57 -3.12 0.22
N MET A 118 19.29 -3.40 -0.04
CA MET A 118 18.72 -4.75 0.00
C MET A 118 19.37 -5.69 -1.01
N VAL A 119 19.51 -5.24 -2.27
CA VAL A 119 20.08 -6.07 -3.35
C VAL A 119 21.58 -6.28 -3.12
N ALA A 120 22.31 -5.26 -2.65
CA ALA A 120 23.72 -5.37 -2.31
C ALA A 120 23.98 -6.37 -1.17
N ALA A 121 23.05 -6.49 -0.22
CA ALA A 121 23.09 -7.50 0.85
C ALA A 121 22.76 -8.93 0.39
N GLY A 122 22.53 -9.15 -0.92
CA GLY A 122 22.15 -10.43 -1.49
C GLY A 122 20.65 -10.73 -1.43
N GLY A 123 19.85 -9.76 -0.98
CA GLY A 123 18.39 -9.82 -1.00
C GLY A 123 17.80 -9.56 -2.38
N ARG A 124 16.47 -9.48 -2.43
CA ARG A 124 15.72 -9.09 -3.63
C ARG A 124 14.82 -7.91 -3.28
N TYR A 125 14.65 -7.00 -4.23
CA TYR A 125 13.77 -5.84 -4.06
C TYR A 125 12.74 -5.77 -5.17
N PHE A 126 11.50 -5.44 -4.80
CA PHE A 126 10.40 -5.24 -5.72
C PHE A 126 9.61 -4.04 -5.27
N SER A 127 9.39 -3.08 -6.17
CA SER A 127 8.53 -1.95 -5.84
C SER A 127 7.12 -2.39 -5.45
N PRO A 128 6.48 -1.68 -4.51
CA PRO A 128 5.09 -1.92 -4.15
C PRO A 128 4.17 -1.94 -5.38
N GLY A 129 3.28 -2.92 -5.45
CA GLY A 129 2.35 -3.10 -6.57
C GLY A 129 2.82 -4.06 -7.66
N ILE A 130 4.05 -4.59 -7.57
CA ILE A 130 4.48 -5.72 -8.40
C ILE A 130 3.91 -7.01 -7.84
N ASP A 131 3.02 -7.65 -8.60
CA ASP A 131 2.48 -8.96 -8.27
C ASP A 131 3.44 -10.08 -8.71
N LEU A 132 3.98 -10.82 -7.73
CA LEU A 132 4.94 -11.90 -7.93
C LEU A 132 4.32 -13.29 -7.92
N SER A 133 2.99 -13.41 -7.77
CA SER A 133 2.28 -14.69 -7.59
C SER A 133 2.60 -15.73 -8.66
N ASP A 134 2.85 -15.27 -9.89
CA ASP A 134 3.05 -16.11 -11.08
C ASP A 134 4.53 -16.30 -11.44
N SER A 135 5.43 -15.56 -10.79
CA SER A 135 6.87 -15.53 -11.10
C SER A 135 7.69 -16.50 -10.25
N PHE A 136 7.17 -16.85 -9.07
CA PHE A 136 7.70 -17.91 -8.22
C PHE A 136 6.60 -18.94 -7.99
N PRO A 137 6.67 -20.16 -8.54
CA PRO A 137 5.74 -21.20 -8.16
C PRO A 137 5.92 -21.47 -6.66
N LEU A 138 4.95 -21.03 -5.86
CA LEU A 138 4.90 -21.18 -4.40
C LEU A 138 4.84 -22.65 -3.93
N LYS A 139 4.89 -23.61 -4.86
CA LYS A 139 4.66 -25.03 -4.55
C LYS A 139 5.80 -25.68 -3.76
N ASP A 140 7.04 -25.21 -3.91
CA ASP A 140 8.20 -25.87 -3.29
C ASP A 140 9.20 -24.89 -2.63
N ALA A 141 8.81 -23.63 -2.42
CA ALA A 141 9.67 -22.71 -1.70
C ALA A 141 9.75 -23.17 -0.23
N PRO A 142 10.94 -23.54 0.30
CA PRO A 142 11.06 -23.79 1.72
C PRO A 142 10.63 -22.51 2.45
N LEU A 143 9.81 -22.66 3.50
CA LEU A 143 9.53 -21.59 4.45
C LEU A 143 10.88 -21.16 5.06
N ARG A 144 11.60 -20.26 4.39
CA ARG A 144 12.78 -19.62 4.96
C ARG A 144 12.27 -18.57 5.94
N GLU A 145 12.81 -18.59 7.16
CA GLU A 145 12.61 -17.51 8.12
C GLU A 145 12.99 -16.19 7.46
N VAL A 146 11.99 -15.37 7.19
CA VAL A 146 12.20 -13.98 6.79
C VAL A 146 12.51 -13.23 8.09
N THR A 147 13.75 -12.78 8.25
CA THR A 147 14.11 -11.83 9.29
C THR A 147 13.38 -10.51 9.02
N PHE A 148 12.31 -10.26 9.77
CA PHE A 148 11.64 -8.97 9.74
C PHE A 148 12.55 -7.94 10.43
N PRO A 149 12.94 -6.84 9.76
CA PRO A 149 13.88 -5.84 10.31
C PRO A 149 13.38 -5.14 11.59
N PHE A 150 12.15 -5.41 12.03
CA PHE A 150 11.53 -4.79 13.21
C PHE A 150 10.93 -5.77 14.24
N ALA A 151 10.97 -7.09 14.03
CA ALA A 151 10.40 -8.05 14.99
C ALA A 151 11.50 -8.86 15.66
N LYS A 152 11.77 -8.60 16.95
CA LYS A 152 12.48 -9.56 17.81
C LYS A 152 11.49 -10.69 18.13
N ILE A 153 11.40 -11.69 17.27
CA ILE A 153 10.60 -12.89 17.56
C ILE A 153 11.34 -13.66 18.67
N HIS A 154 10.73 -13.78 19.85
CA HIS A 154 11.29 -14.55 20.96
C HIS A 154 11.11 -16.06 20.71
N PRO A 155 12.20 -16.85 20.65
CA PRO A 155 12.12 -18.26 20.27
C PRO A 155 11.81 -19.14 21.49
N HIS A 156 10.63 -19.01 22.11
CA HIS A 156 10.10 -20.02 23.03
C HIS A 156 8.56 -19.99 23.03
N MET A 157 7.94 -20.70 22.09
CA MET A 157 6.52 -21.04 22.20
C MET A 157 6.32 -21.99 23.38
N LYS A 158 5.76 -21.48 24.48
CA LYS A 158 4.82 -22.25 25.29
C LYS A 158 3.44 -21.94 24.73
N GLU A 159 2.63 -22.96 24.51
CA GLU A 159 1.24 -22.87 24.03
C GLU A 159 0.55 -21.63 24.61
N ALA A 160 0.42 -20.59 23.77
CA ALA A 160 -0.29 -19.39 24.17
C ALA A 160 -1.75 -19.79 24.39
N PRO A 161 -2.36 -19.45 25.54
CA PRO A 161 -3.77 -19.74 25.74
C PRO A 161 -4.57 -19.05 24.63
N MET A 162 -5.44 -19.81 23.96
CA MET A 162 -6.37 -19.32 22.95
C MET A 162 -7.08 -18.03 23.42
N PRO A 163 -7.43 -17.08 22.53
CA PRO A 163 -8.13 -15.84 22.87
C PRO A 163 -9.55 -16.11 23.36
N ASN A 164 -9.69 -16.61 24.58
CA ASN A 164 -10.95 -17.12 25.10
C ASN A 164 -11.52 -16.27 26.24
N GLN A 165 -11.03 -15.05 26.45
CA GLN A 165 -11.55 -14.16 27.50
C GLN A 165 -11.73 -12.69 27.11
N LYS A 166 -11.08 -12.18 26.06
CA LYS A 166 -11.31 -10.79 25.63
C LYS A 166 -12.66 -10.64 24.95
N LYS A 167 -13.37 -9.60 25.37
CA LYS A 167 -14.67 -9.20 24.85
C LYS A 167 -14.50 -8.01 23.91
N VAL A 168 -15.48 -7.80 23.06
CA VAL A 168 -15.51 -6.67 22.13
C VAL A 168 -15.33 -5.33 22.83
N LYS A 169 -15.95 -5.14 24.00
CA LYS A 169 -15.84 -3.90 24.79
C LYS A 169 -14.40 -3.54 25.21
N ASP A 170 -13.52 -4.52 25.29
CA ASP A 170 -12.13 -4.31 25.74
C ASP A 170 -11.27 -3.69 24.63
N LEU A 171 -11.75 -3.74 23.37
CA LEU A 171 -11.05 -3.24 22.19
C LEU A 171 -11.83 -2.15 21.44
N MET A 172 -13.08 -1.90 21.81
CA MET A 172 -13.91 -0.92 21.09
C MET A 172 -13.45 0.51 21.36
N ILE A 173 -13.61 1.38 20.37
CA ILE A 173 -13.56 2.83 20.52
C ILE A 173 -14.92 3.27 21.09
N PRO A 174 -14.98 3.89 22.28
CA PRO A 174 -16.21 4.41 22.86
C PRO A 174 -16.93 5.38 21.92
N LEU A 175 -18.27 5.45 22.00
CA LEU A 175 -19.04 6.34 21.13
C LEU A 175 -18.68 7.83 21.35
N GLU A 176 -18.35 8.24 22.57
CA GLU A 176 -17.88 9.60 22.85
C GLU A 176 -16.56 9.96 22.14
N ASP A 177 -15.76 8.94 21.85
CA ASP A 177 -14.47 9.06 21.16
C ASP A 177 -14.57 8.76 19.66
N TYR A 178 -15.77 8.50 19.14
CA TYR A 178 -15.99 8.23 17.73
C TYR A 178 -16.87 9.31 17.09
N PRO A 179 -16.48 9.88 15.92
CA PRO A 179 -17.25 10.95 15.31
C PRO A 179 -18.62 10.46 14.85
N HIS A 180 -19.64 11.19 15.25
CA HIS A 180 -21.03 10.91 14.93
C HIS A 180 -21.81 12.20 14.68
N ILE A 181 -22.79 12.13 13.78
CA ILE A 181 -23.56 13.28 13.29
C ILE A 181 -25.04 12.90 13.12
N PRO A 182 -25.95 13.87 13.17
CA PRO A 182 -27.34 13.61 12.81
C PRO A 182 -27.53 13.54 11.29
N TYR A 183 -28.56 12.81 10.85
CA TYR A 183 -28.80 12.51 9.43
C TYR A 183 -29.07 13.72 8.52
N TRP A 184 -29.54 14.83 9.09
CA TRP A 184 -29.84 16.06 8.36
C TRP A 184 -28.61 16.95 8.14
N PHE A 185 -27.43 16.59 8.68
CA PHE A 185 -26.21 17.33 8.39
C PHE A 185 -25.87 17.24 6.90
N THR A 186 -25.24 18.28 6.39
CA THR A 186 -24.77 18.32 4.99
C THR A 186 -23.45 17.56 4.83
N LEU A 187 -23.15 17.10 3.61
CA LEU A 187 -21.84 16.51 3.30
C LEU A 187 -20.68 17.46 3.67
N ARG A 188 -20.85 18.76 3.45
CA ARG A 188 -19.87 19.79 3.84
C ARG A 188 -19.60 19.77 5.36
N GLN A 189 -20.64 19.70 6.17
CA GLN A 189 -20.50 19.63 7.64
C GLN A 189 -19.85 18.31 8.05
N ALA A 190 -20.24 17.20 7.44
CA ALA A 190 -19.63 15.89 7.70
C ALA A 190 -18.12 15.87 7.37
N MET A 191 -17.71 16.46 6.23
CA MET A 191 -16.30 16.60 5.86
C MET A 191 -15.51 17.44 6.87
N ALA A 192 -16.09 18.53 7.37
CA ALA A 192 -15.45 19.37 8.38
C ALA A 192 -15.20 18.58 9.68
N ILE A 193 -16.19 17.81 10.12
CA ILE A 193 -16.12 16.97 11.33
C ILE A 193 -15.10 15.84 11.15
N ILE A 194 -15.07 15.17 9.99
CA ILE A 194 -14.07 14.13 9.71
C ILE A 194 -12.66 14.72 9.72
N ARG A 195 -12.46 15.88 9.10
CA ARG A 195 -11.15 16.55 9.05
C ARG A 195 -10.69 16.99 10.43
N GLU A 196 -11.59 17.55 11.24
CA GLU A 196 -11.29 17.95 12.61
C GLU A 196 -10.98 16.73 13.49
N ALA A 197 -11.74 15.65 13.35
CA ALA A 197 -11.49 14.40 14.07
C ALA A 197 -10.13 13.79 13.67
N ALA A 198 -9.74 13.84 12.39
CA ALA A 198 -8.43 13.37 11.95
C ALA A 198 -7.28 14.11 12.65
N ILE A 199 -7.41 15.42 12.86
CA ILE A 199 -6.44 16.23 13.62
C ILE A 199 -6.45 15.83 15.10
N LYS A 200 -7.64 15.67 15.71
CA LYS A 200 -7.79 15.29 17.11
C LYS A 200 -7.10 13.95 17.43
N PHE A 201 -7.07 13.03 16.48
CA PHE A 201 -6.56 11.67 16.66
C PHE A 201 -5.22 11.40 15.95
N GLU A 202 -4.49 12.45 15.55
CA GLU A 202 -3.19 12.34 14.90
C GLU A 202 -2.24 11.43 15.72
N GLY A 203 -1.70 10.39 15.08
CA GLY A 203 -0.86 9.37 15.72
C GLY A 203 -1.58 8.22 16.44
N SER A 204 -2.91 8.30 16.64
CA SER A 204 -3.72 7.23 17.27
C SER A 204 -4.62 6.50 16.28
N PHE A 205 -5.51 7.23 15.61
CA PHE A 205 -6.29 6.71 14.49
C PHE A 205 -6.92 7.80 13.63
N GLU A 206 -7.01 7.60 12.32
CA GLU A 206 -7.75 8.52 11.48
C GLU A 206 -9.15 7.96 11.17
N PRO A 207 -10.24 8.60 11.63
CA PRO A 207 -11.59 8.14 11.30
C PRO A 207 -11.85 8.30 9.80
N ARG A 208 -12.08 7.17 9.11
CA ARG A 208 -12.45 7.13 7.68
C ARG A 208 -13.96 7.10 7.46
N SER A 209 -14.74 7.25 8.53
CA SER A 209 -16.20 7.28 8.51
C SER A 209 -16.77 7.97 9.74
N VAL A 210 -18.04 8.32 9.68
CA VAL A 210 -18.82 8.84 10.83
C VAL A 210 -20.11 8.05 10.98
N LEU A 211 -20.59 7.91 12.21
CA LEU A 211 -21.90 7.31 12.49
C LEU A 211 -23.00 8.35 12.27
N VAL A 212 -24.11 7.91 11.67
CA VAL A 212 -25.25 8.77 11.36
C VAL A 212 -26.46 8.35 12.19
N PHE A 213 -27.02 9.30 12.93
CA PHE A 213 -28.12 9.08 13.89
C PHE A 213 -29.39 9.87 13.54
N ASP A 214 -30.54 9.38 14.00
CA ASP A 214 -31.80 10.10 13.98
C ASP A 214 -31.98 11.05 15.19
N GLU A 215 -33.11 11.76 15.26
CA GLU A 215 -33.44 12.67 16.37
C GLU A 215 -33.60 11.98 17.73
N LYS A 216 -33.84 10.65 17.72
CA LYS A 216 -33.96 9.82 18.91
C LYS A 216 -32.63 9.14 19.26
N TYR A 217 -31.55 9.51 18.58
CA TYR A 217 -30.22 8.92 18.73
C TYR A 217 -30.19 7.43 18.39
N GLN A 218 -31.04 7.00 17.46
CA GLN A 218 -31.02 5.67 16.85
C GLN A 218 -30.08 5.67 15.65
N LEU A 219 -29.25 4.63 15.55
CA LEU A 219 -28.27 4.50 14.49
C LEU A 219 -28.97 4.22 13.15
N MET A 220 -28.80 5.13 12.19
CA MET A 220 -29.36 4.98 10.84
C MET A 220 -28.37 4.36 9.86
N GLY A 221 -27.09 4.72 9.97
CA GLY A 221 -26.08 4.32 9.00
C GLY A 221 -24.68 4.79 9.33
N ILE A 222 -23.77 4.54 8.41
CA ILE A 222 -22.39 5.03 8.42
C ILE A 222 -22.16 5.82 7.13
N LEU A 223 -21.54 6.99 7.25
CA LEU A 223 -21.06 7.75 6.11
C LEU A 223 -19.54 7.59 6.00
N THR A 224 -19.06 6.94 4.94
CA THR A 224 -17.63 6.74 4.69
C THR A 224 -17.03 7.83 3.80
N LEU A 225 -15.71 7.97 3.79
CA LEU A 225 -15.01 8.83 2.82
C LEU A 225 -15.39 8.50 1.36
N ARG A 226 -15.57 7.20 1.06
CA ARG A 226 -16.01 6.73 -0.26
C ARG A 226 -17.40 7.24 -0.61
N ASP A 227 -18.31 7.24 0.36
CA ASP A 227 -19.67 7.71 0.16
C ASP A 227 -19.69 9.22 -0.07
N ILE A 228 -18.88 9.99 0.69
CA ILE A 228 -18.72 11.43 0.50
C ILE A 228 -18.21 11.74 -0.91
N ILE A 229 -17.14 11.08 -1.37
CA ILE A 229 -16.59 11.32 -2.72
C ILE A 229 -17.64 11.03 -3.79
N LYS A 230 -18.39 9.92 -3.66
CA LYS A 230 -19.50 9.58 -4.55
C LYS A 230 -20.64 10.61 -4.52
N GLY A 231 -20.93 11.16 -3.33
CA GLY A 231 -21.94 12.18 -3.14
C GLY A 231 -21.56 13.54 -3.74
N LEU A 232 -20.27 13.88 -3.76
CA LEU A 232 -19.76 15.12 -4.36
C LEU A 232 -19.69 15.07 -5.89
N GLU A 233 -19.48 13.88 -6.46
CA GLU A 233 -19.45 13.69 -7.91
C GLU A 233 -20.21 12.42 -8.32
N PRO A 234 -21.52 12.52 -8.57
CA PRO A 234 -22.36 11.38 -8.89
C PRO A 234 -22.01 10.68 -10.20
N ARG A 235 -21.25 11.31 -11.12
CA ARG A 235 -20.86 10.70 -12.40
C ARG A 235 -19.97 9.47 -12.22
N PHE A 236 -19.19 9.39 -11.13
CA PHE A 236 -18.42 8.19 -10.78
C PHE A 236 -19.28 6.92 -10.70
N LEU A 237 -20.58 7.04 -10.44
CA LEU A 237 -21.50 5.91 -10.40
C LEU A 237 -22.08 5.54 -11.78
N LYS A 238 -22.13 6.49 -12.72
CA LYS A 238 -22.68 6.30 -14.07
C LYS A 238 -21.64 5.80 -15.07
N GLU A 239 -20.36 6.05 -14.82
CA GLU A 239 -19.28 5.89 -15.79
C GLU A 239 -18.40 4.63 -15.56
N SER A 240 -18.98 3.52 -15.09
CA SER A 240 -18.30 2.22 -15.13
C SER A 240 -17.93 1.77 -16.56
N ALA A 241 -18.41 2.47 -17.59
CA ALA A 241 -18.08 2.27 -18.99
C ALA A 241 -16.86 3.06 -19.50
N LEU A 242 -16.50 4.21 -18.88
CA LEU A 242 -15.42 5.08 -19.37
C LEU A 242 -14.01 4.61 -19.00
N VAL A 243 -13.86 3.80 -17.96
CA VAL A 243 -12.56 3.25 -17.55
C VAL A 243 -12.03 2.18 -18.53
N LYS A 244 -12.84 1.75 -19.51
CA LYS A 244 -12.41 0.79 -20.55
C LYS A 244 -11.73 1.43 -21.76
N MET A 245 -11.73 2.76 -21.91
CA MET A 245 -11.20 3.44 -23.10
C MET A 245 -10.51 4.75 -22.68
N ASP A 246 -9.24 4.92 -23.04
CA ASP A 246 -8.54 6.22 -23.22
C ASP A 246 -7.55 6.72 -22.12
N PRO A 247 -6.26 6.94 -22.48
CA PRO A 247 -5.20 7.59 -21.66
C PRO A 247 -5.37 9.09 -21.34
N SER A 248 -6.39 9.79 -21.80
CA SER A 248 -6.62 11.23 -21.55
C SER A 248 -7.33 11.58 -20.23
N LEU A 249 -7.66 10.58 -19.41
CA LEU A 249 -8.28 10.74 -18.08
C LEU A 249 -7.44 11.55 -17.06
N ALA A 250 -6.20 11.92 -17.42
CA ALA A 250 -5.23 12.62 -16.57
C ALA A 250 -5.32 14.16 -16.57
N VAL A 251 -6.10 14.83 -17.43
CA VAL A 251 -5.99 16.31 -17.55
C VAL A 251 -6.79 17.10 -16.50
N LEU A 252 -7.70 16.49 -15.75
CA LEU A 252 -8.76 17.26 -15.09
C LEU A 252 -8.96 16.99 -13.59
N LEU A 253 -7.96 17.21 -12.74
CA LEU A 253 -8.27 17.49 -11.33
C LEU A 253 -8.95 18.86 -11.14
N GLY A 254 -8.74 19.80 -12.07
CA GLY A 254 -9.46 21.08 -12.14
C GLY A 254 -10.92 20.97 -12.56
N ASP A 255 -11.29 19.98 -13.39
CA ASP A 255 -12.69 19.76 -13.83
C ASP A 255 -13.36 18.51 -13.23
N LEU A 256 -12.64 17.63 -12.50
CA LEU A 256 -13.20 16.43 -11.83
C LEU A 256 -14.26 16.78 -10.79
N PHE A 257 -14.14 17.98 -10.22
CA PHE A 257 -15.07 18.57 -9.28
C PHE A 257 -15.60 19.84 -9.94
N GLY A 258 -16.57 19.68 -10.84
CA GLY A 258 -17.18 20.81 -11.55
C GLY A 258 -17.80 21.86 -10.60
N PRO A 259 -18.37 22.96 -11.12
CA PRO A 259 -18.99 24.01 -10.30
C PRO A 259 -20.04 23.49 -9.31
N ASN A 260 -20.59 22.29 -9.57
CA ASN A 260 -21.62 21.65 -8.78
C ASN A 260 -21.15 21.08 -7.44
N VAL A 261 -19.84 20.89 -7.19
CA VAL A 261 -19.38 20.30 -5.92
C VAL A 261 -19.84 21.10 -4.71
N LYS A 262 -19.86 22.42 -4.82
CA LYS A 262 -20.40 23.28 -3.75
C LYS A 262 -21.88 22.99 -3.50
N GLN A 263 -22.66 22.79 -4.56
CA GLN A 263 -24.09 22.46 -4.46
C GLN A 263 -24.32 21.05 -3.92
N GLU A 264 -23.64 20.05 -4.48
CA GLU A 264 -23.70 18.66 -4.04
C GLU A 264 -23.28 18.51 -2.57
N SER A 265 -22.30 19.30 -2.12
CA SER A 265 -21.88 19.33 -0.71
C SER A 265 -22.96 19.80 0.27
N GLN A 266 -24.05 20.42 -0.21
CA GLN A 266 -25.19 20.83 0.63
C GLN A 266 -26.23 19.71 0.85
N LYS A 267 -26.12 18.57 0.14
CA LYS A 267 -27.04 17.46 0.33
C LYS A 267 -26.93 16.86 1.73
N PRO A 268 -28.05 16.41 2.33
CA PRO A 268 -28.03 15.76 3.63
C PRO A 268 -27.32 14.40 3.54
N VAL A 269 -26.60 14.04 4.60
CA VAL A 269 -25.86 12.78 4.66
C VAL A 269 -26.78 11.56 4.56
N SER A 270 -28.05 11.69 4.94
CA SER A 270 -29.06 10.64 4.81
C SER A 270 -29.29 10.15 3.38
N GLU A 271 -29.03 10.98 2.37
CA GLU A 271 -29.18 10.59 0.96
C GLU A 271 -28.03 9.71 0.47
N ILE A 272 -26.89 9.72 1.17
CA ILE A 272 -25.61 9.19 0.69
C ILE A 272 -25.06 8.09 1.60
N MET A 273 -25.39 8.12 2.89
CA MET A 273 -24.91 7.16 3.88
C MET A 273 -25.25 5.71 3.51
N THR A 274 -24.40 4.79 3.98
CA THR A 274 -24.65 3.35 3.83
C THR A 274 -25.38 2.83 5.09
N PRO A 275 -26.48 2.07 4.94
CA PRO A 275 -27.11 1.40 6.07
C PRO A 275 -26.16 0.44 6.79
N ILE A 276 -26.38 0.25 8.08
CA ILE A 276 -25.58 -0.70 8.87
C ILE A 276 -25.83 -2.12 8.38
N LYS A 277 -24.78 -2.80 7.92
CA LYS A 277 -24.87 -4.21 7.48
C LYS A 277 -24.92 -5.18 8.64
N VAL A 278 -24.12 -4.92 9.67
CA VAL A 278 -23.90 -5.84 10.78
C VAL A 278 -23.49 -5.06 12.03
N THR A 279 -23.82 -5.62 13.19
CA THR A 279 -23.43 -5.11 14.51
C THR A 279 -22.98 -6.28 15.39
N VAL A 280 -22.30 -5.97 16.50
CA VAL A 280 -21.86 -6.96 17.49
C VAL A 280 -22.16 -6.46 18.90
N ASN A 281 -22.42 -7.34 19.86
CA ASN A 281 -22.64 -6.92 21.25
C ASN A 281 -21.32 -6.68 21.97
N ALA A 282 -21.31 -5.73 22.90
CA ALA A 282 -20.13 -5.38 23.72
C ALA A 282 -19.58 -6.57 24.53
N GLU A 283 -20.46 -7.48 24.96
CA GLU A 283 -20.10 -8.66 25.74
C GLU A 283 -19.75 -9.89 24.88
N ASP A 284 -19.90 -9.81 23.55
CA ASP A 284 -19.52 -10.89 22.65
C ASP A 284 -18.00 -11.10 22.64
N PRO A 285 -17.52 -12.34 22.39
CA PRO A 285 -16.10 -12.61 22.24
C PRO A 285 -15.56 -11.95 20.96
N ILE A 286 -14.29 -11.52 21.00
CA ILE A 286 -13.64 -10.88 19.84
C ILE A 286 -13.65 -11.77 18.57
N ALA A 287 -13.62 -13.10 18.73
CA ALA A 287 -13.71 -14.06 17.63
C ALA A 287 -15.01 -13.93 16.83
N LYS A 288 -16.13 -13.60 17.50
CA LYS A 288 -17.41 -13.35 16.83
C LYS A 288 -17.34 -12.06 16.01
N ALA A 289 -16.70 -11.01 16.52
CA ALA A 289 -16.51 -9.78 15.77
C ALA A 289 -15.67 -10.01 14.50
N VAL A 290 -14.56 -10.77 14.60
CA VAL A 290 -13.72 -11.16 13.46
C VAL A 290 -14.54 -11.91 12.41
N TYR A 291 -15.29 -12.93 12.83
CA TYR A 291 -16.15 -13.71 11.95
C TYR A 291 -17.16 -12.84 11.18
N LEU A 292 -17.87 -11.95 11.89
CA LEU A 292 -18.86 -11.05 11.30
C LEU A 292 -18.21 -10.07 10.30
N MET A 293 -17.06 -9.50 10.64
CA MET A 293 -16.35 -8.56 9.76
C MET A 293 -15.89 -9.22 8.45
N ILE A 294 -15.33 -10.43 8.54
CA ILE A 294 -14.88 -11.18 7.36
C ILE A 294 -16.08 -11.57 6.49
N LYS A 295 -17.13 -12.13 7.12
CA LYS A 295 -18.33 -12.60 6.42
C LYS A 295 -19.04 -11.49 5.66
N GLU A 296 -19.19 -10.32 6.29
CA GLU A 296 -19.92 -9.18 5.71
C GLU A 296 -19.00 -8.25 4.90
N ASN A 297 -17.71 -8.58 4.81
CA ASN A 297 -16.66 -7.82 4.13
C ASN A 297 -16.64 -6.35 4.57
N VAL A 298 -16.54 -6.13 5.88
CA VAL A 298 -16.49 -4.81 6.50
C VAL A 298 -15.23 -4.65 7.34
N GLY A 299 -14.58 -3.47 7.26
CA GLY A 299 -13.38 -3.16 8.05
C GLY A 299 -13.66 -2.58 9.44
N MET A 300 -14.93 -2.30 9.74
CA MET A 300 -15.39 -1.76 11.03
C MET A 300 -16.88 -2.03 11.23
N MET A 301 -17.32 -2.05 12.48
CA MET A 301 -18.68 -2.43 12.86
C MET A 301 -19.11 -1.71 14.15
N PRO A 302 -20.37 -1.23 14.23
CA PRO A 302 -20.93 -0.71 15.47
C PRO A 302 -21.04 -1.78 16.56
N VAL A 303 -20.68 -1.38 17.78
CA VAL A 303 -20.82 -2.20 18.99
C VAL A 303 -22.08 -1.78 19.73
N MET A 304 -22.93 -2.75 20.06
CA MET A 304 -24.19 -2.55 20.75
C MET A 304 -24.09 -2.93 22.23
N LYS A 305 -24.71 -2.14 23.10
CA LYS A 305 -24.95 -2.46 24.51
C LYS A 305 -26.33 -1.94 24.89
N ASP A 306 -27.15 -2.79 25.51
CA ASP A 306 -28.50 -2.42 25.95
C ASP A 306 -29.36 -1.76 24.84
N GLN A 307 -29.29 -2.32 23.63
CA GLN A 307 -29.94 -1.84 22.40
C GLN A 307 -29.49 -0.46 21.89
N LYS A 308 -28.44 0.12 22.49
CA LYS A 308 -27.82 1.37 22.05
C LYS A 308 -26.44 1.12 21.47
N VAL A 309 -25.98 2.06 20.64
CA VAL A 309 -24.59 2.05 20.17
C VAL A 309 -23.69 2.43 21.34
N ALA A 310 -22.79 1.54 21.72
CA ALA A 310 -21.79 1.77 22.77
C ALA A 310 -20.47 2.29 22.19
N GLY A 311 -20.20 2.00 20.91
CA GLY A 311 -18.95 2.37 20.27
C GLY A 311 -18.76 1.71 18.92
N MET A 312 -17.51 1.66 18.46
CA MET A 312 -17.09 1.07 17.19
C MET A 312 -15.93 0.11 17.43
N ILE A 313 -15.91 -1.00 16.70
CA ILE A 313 -14.75 -1.89 16.65
C ILE A 313 -14.19 -1.94 15.24
N ARG A 314 -12.87 -1.95 15.09
CA ARG A 314 -12.17 -1.99 13.79
C ARG A 314 -11.45 -3.31 13.59
N LEU A 315 -11.33 -3.70 12.33
CA LEU A 315 -10.52 -4.86 11.94
C LEU A 315 -9.05 -4.68 12.31
N SER A 316 -8.53 -3.45 12.31
CA SER A 316 -7.16 -3.15 12.74
C SER A 316 -6.94 -3.42 14.24
N ASP A 317 -7.92 -3.11 15.10
CA ASP A 317 -7.81 -3.37 16.54
C ASP A 317 -7.82 -4.88 16.82
N LEU A 318 -8.69 -5.61 16.12
CA LEU A 318 -8.73 -7.07 16.14
C LEU A 318 -7.44 -7.68 15.59
N PHE A 319 -6.91 -7.14 14.49
CA PHE A 319 -5.64 -7.58 13.92
C PHE A 319 -4.50 -7.37 14.91
N ASN A 320 -4.40 -6.21 15.55
CA ASN A 320 -3.36 -5.94 16.54
C ASN A 320 -3.43 -6.93 17.71
N GLU A 321 -4.64 -7.28 18.16
CA GLU A 321 -4.83 -8.25 19.22
C GLU A 321 -4.42 -9.67 18.80
N ILE A 322 -4.82 -10.10 17.60
CA ILE A 322 -4.39 -11.40 17.03
C ILE A 322 -2.88 -11.42 16.80
N SER A 323 -2.30 -10.28 16.37
CA SER A 323 -0.87 -10.16 16.10
C SER A 323 -0.05 -10.40 17.35
N LYS A 324 -0.44 -9.88 18.51
CA LYS A 324 0.24 -10.15 19.79
C LYS A 324 0.33 -11.64 20.10
N LEU A 325 -0.77 -12.38 19.88
CA LEU A 325 -0.80 -13.83 20.08
C LEU A 325 0.13 -14.56 19.12
N VAL A 326 0.15 -14.16 17.85
CA VAL A 326 0.99 -14.77 16.81
C VAL A 326 2.46 -14.44 17.04
N LEU A 327 2.78 -13.23 17.52
CA LEU A 327 4.14 -12.76 17.75
C LEU A 327 4.68 -13.12 19.14
N GLY A 328 3.83 -13.58 20.06
CA GLY A 328 4.20 -13.96 21.42
C GLY A 328 4.42 -12.77 22.37
N GLU A 329 3.68 -11.68 22.17
CA GLU A 329 3.67 -10.47 23.01
C GLU A 329 2.61 -10.52 24.13
#